data_AF-A0A8I1R597-F1
#
_entry.id   AF-A0A8I1R597-F1
#
_cell.length_a   1.000
_cell.length_b   1.000
_cell.length_c   1.000
_cell.angle_alpha   90.00
_cell.angle_beta   90.00
_cell.angle_gamma   90.00
#
_symmetry.space_group_name_H-M   'P 1'
#
loop_
_entity.id
_entity.type
_entity.pdbx_description
1 polymer ?
#
loop_
_entity_poly.entity_id
_entity_poly.type
_entity_poly.pdbx_seq_one_letter_code
_entity_poly.pdbx_strand_id
1 'polypeptide(L)' 'MTWLLVLCIKTAVSMGCSIETIPAPDEKACRMMLEQYQRDRRVTGAYCKSARES' A
#
# COMPACT_ATOMS: atom_id res chain seq x y z
N MET A 1 -4.03 5.27 16.54
CA MET A 1 -2.72 5.48 15.90
C MET A 1 -2.89 5.12 14.44
N THR A 2 -2.67 6.07 13.53
CA THR A 2 -2.94 5.87 12.09
C THR A 2 -1.83 5.06 11.43
N TRP A 3 -2.22 4.12 10.56
CA TRP A 3 -1.34 3.31 9.72
C TRP A 3 -1.42 3.76 8.27
N LEU A 4 -0.41 3.42 7.50
CA LEU A 4 -0.32 3.74 6.08
C LEU A 4 -0.04 2.45 5.30
N LEU A 5 -0.92 2.14 4.37
CA LEU A 5 -0.68 1.12 3.36
C LEU A 5 0.06 1.77 2.19
N VAL A 6 1.30 1.36 1.98
CA VAL A 6 2.11 1.81 0.85
C VAL A 6 2.00 0.75 -0.25
N LEU A 7 1.55 1.18 -1.42
CA LEU A 7 1.37 0.37 -2.61
C LEU A 7 2.38 0.78 -3.67
N CYS A 8 2.94 -0.21 -4.36
CA CYS A 8 3.75 -0.06 -5.53
C CYS A 8 2.92 -0.59 -6.71
N ILE A 9 2.38 0.32 -7.52
CA ILE A 9 1.51 0.00 -8.66
C ILE A 9 2.30 0.13 -9.96
N LYS A 10 2.34 -0.94 -10.75
CA LYS A 10 2.90 -0.94 -12.10
C LYS A 10 1.96 -0.19 -13.03
N THR A 11 2.41 0.96 -13.53
CA THR A 11 1.66 1.74 -14.52
C THR A 11 2.16 1.41 -15.93
N ALA A 12 1.26 1.38 -16.91
CA ALA A 12 1.63 1.06 -18.31
C ALA A 12 2.46 2.18 -18.97
N VAL A 13 2.48 3.38 -18.38
CA VAL A 13 3.02 4.61 -18.96
C VAL A 13 4.48 4.87 -18.53
N SER A 14 4.97 4.19 -17.50
CA SER A 14 6.32 4.36 -17.00
C SER A 14 6.98 3.03 -16.75
N MET A 15 8.26 2.94 -17.10
CA MET A 15 9.12 1.77 -16.89
C MET A 15 9.50 1.61 -15.39
N GLY A 16 8.54 1.92 -14.50
CA GLY A 16 8.71 2.08 -13.06
C GLY A 16 7.39 1.88 -12.31
N CYS A 17 7.49 1.90 -10.99
CA CYS A 17 6.37 1.65 -10.10
C CYS A 17 5.90 2.96 -9.46
N SER A 18 4.60 3.25 -9.53
CA SER A 18 3.99 4.40 -8.86
C SER A 18 3.71 4.04 -7.41
N ILE A 19 4.25 4.84 -6.49
CA ILE A 19 4.01 4.67 -5.06
C ILE A 19 2.73 5.40 -4.66
N GLU A 20 1.74 4.66 -4.17
CA GLU A 20 0.51 5.21 -3.58
C GLU A 20 0.47 4.91 -2.09
N THR A 21 -0.09 5.82 -1.30
CA THR A 21 -0.21 5.66 0.15
C THR A 21 -1.65 5.84 0.59
N ILE A 22 -2.21 4.81 1.23
CA ILE A 22 -3.60 4.80 1.69
C ILE A 22 -3.61 4.83 3.22
N PRO A 23 -4.29 5.81 3.84
CA PRO A 23 -4.42 5.86 5.29
C PRO A 23 -5.36 4.76 5.80
N ALA A 24 -4.93 4.08 6.86
CA ALA A 24 -5.69 3.08 7.59
C ALA A 24 -5.82 3.50 9.08
N PRO A 25 -6.99 3.30 9.71
CA PRO A 25 -7.22 3.72 11.09
C PRO A 25 -6.37 2.96 12.12
N ASP A 26 -6.00 1.72 11.81
CA ASP A 26 -5.26 0.80 12.69
C ASP A 26 -4.50 -0.26 11.87
N GLU A 27 -3.65 -1.03 12.55
CA GLU A 27 -2.81 -2.07 11.93
C GLU A 27 -3.66 -3.14 11.23
N LYS A 28 -4.75 -3.58 11.86
CA LYS A 28 -5.61 -4.63 11.35
C LYS A 28 -6.31 -4.17 10.07
N ALA A 29 -6.81 -2.93 10.04
CA ALA A 29 -7.35 -2.33 8.83
C ALA A 29 -6.30 -2.26 7.71
N CYS A 30 -5.07 -1.86 8.03
CA CYS A 30 -3.98 -1.85 7.05
C CYS A 30 -3.69 -3.24 6.47
N ARG A 31 -3.60 -4.26 7.33
CA ARG A 31 -3.36 -5.66 6.93
C ARG A 31 -4.50 -6.22 6.07
N MET A 32 -5.76 -5.93 6.41
CA MET A 32 -6.91 -6.32 5.58
C MET A 32 -6.89 -5.67 4.21
N MET A 33 -6.49 -4.39 4.11
CA MET A 33 -6.31 -3.73 2.82
C MET A 33 -5.12 -4.34 2.06
N LEU A 34 -4.00 -4.59 2.73
CA LEU A 34 -2.81 -5.21 2.14
C LEU A 34 -3.15 -6.54 1.44
N GLU A 35 -3.88 -7.43 2.09
CA GLU A 35 -4.29 -8.71 1.50
C GLU A 35 -5.19 -8.54 0.27
N GLN A 36 -6.04 -7.51 0.24
CA GLN A 36 -6.87 -7.18 -0.92
C GLN A 36 -6.01 -6.69 -2.09
N TYR A 37 -5.09 -5.76 -1.84
CA TYR A 37 -4.23 -5.18 -2.87
C TYR A 37 -3.15 -6.14 -3.38
N GLN A 38 -2.66 -7.07 -2.55
CA GLN A 38 -1.72 -8.11 -2.99
C GLN A 38 -2.31 -9.05 -4.05
N ARG A 39 -3.65 -9.17 -4.12
CA ARG A 39 -4.32 -9.94 -5.16
C ARG A 39 -4.48 -9.16 -6.46
N ASP A 40 -4.32 -7.85 -6.42
CA ASP A 40 -4.40 -7.01 -7.61
C ASP A 40 -3.11 -7.16 -8.44
N ARG A 41 -3.25 -7.57 -9.70
CA ARG A 41 -2.11 -7.82 -10.59
C ARG A 41 -1.31 -6.57 -10.94
N ARG A 42 -1.85 -5.36 -10.70
CA ARG A 42 -1.15 -4.10 -10.91
C ARG A 42 -0.22 -3.78 -9.76
N VAL A 43 -0.46 -4.34 -8.57
CA VAL A 43 0.38 -4.12 -7.39
C VAL A 43 1.58 -5.07 -7.45
N THR A 44 2.77 -4.50 -7.64
CA THR A 44 4.04 -5.26 -7.64
C THR A 44 4.68 -5.35 -6.27
N GLY A 45 4.22 -4.53 -5.32
CA GLY A 45 4.64 -4.58 -3.93
C GLY A 45 3.67 -3.80 -3.06
N ALA A 46 3.44 -4.25 -1.84
CA ALA A 46 2.61 -3.55 -0.88
C ALA A 46 3.08 -3.86 0.53
N TYR A 47 3.07 -2.87 1.42
CA TYR A 47 3.43 -3.04 2.83
C TYR A 47 2.72 -2.02 3.71
N CYS A 48 2.54 -2.37 4.98
CA CYS A 48 2.00 -1.49 6.01
C CYS A 48 3.14 -0.82 6.77
N LYS A 49 3.02 0.48 7.04
CA LYS A 49 3.89 1.23 7.95
C LYS A 49 3.08 2.07 8.92
N SER A 50 3.65 2.38 10.08
CA SER A 50 3.02 3.30 11.03
C SER A 50 3.19 4.75 10.57
N ALA A 51 2.15 5.58 10.67
CA ALA A 51 2.25 7.01 10.33
C ALA A 51 3.17 7.80 11.29
N ARG A 52 3.60 7.17 12.41
CA ARG A 52 4.51 7.77 13.38
C ARG A 52 5.97 7.76 12.93
N GLU A 53 6.30 6.98 11.90
CA GLU A 53 7.65 6.84 11.33
C GLU A 53 7.83 7.64 10.02
N SER A 54 7.07 8.71 9.81
CA SER A 54 7.20 9.61 8.64
C SER A 54 7.39 11.06 9.06
#